data_AF-A0A2R8C1T9-F1
#
_entry.id   AF-A0A2R8C1T9-F1
#
_cell.length_a   1.000
_cell.length_b   1.000
_cell.length_c   1.000
_cell.angle_alpha   90.00
_cell.angle_beta   90.00
_cell.angle_gamma   90.00
#
_symmetry.space_group_name_H-M   'P 1'
#
loop_
_entity.id
_entity.type
_entity.pdbx_description
1 polymer ?
#
loop_
_entity_poly.entity_id
_entity_poly.type
_entity_poly.pdbx_seq_one_letter_code
_entity_poly.pdbx_strand_id
1 'polypeptide(L)'
;MILGWSPYQARSATQPSDYLMGTSVEKVVGSRRAVLERDPIPELLLGDPERFQAAVRALRSKTVYRAATLTFGPDEIDVAAFNRGDPELRAMIASSIEIFDALFHAGIPDRSRLPFFVGTHTHTGRLEVNFAMPRAIINRTGQVRNFNPHPPMMGSRNDLDAAGDMVIRAFGFRDPRDPAMQVRLKSENWVEKRCAEAHRAREGFDESDPVPFLFSQLKILSHFYDSIDEVLGAGAFLLDDVGYRVARRSSKTLVLEPRAGTGKRPLELSGSLITGETPETLTRNVPLDTAPQRLSAAWRKRAQANAKGLHIDPCAEPAWDRILASPSVVLPECHPRYRNPRQMLERPKLRRKLAQLVSGLARALQGSLGLRHLIDLMTPSRPVLHDIIATLEAIHVPTPRSPLQPSPPGSDRTPDLAPDAGPGEEIRHGPRRDDPGVRHLERAHSPRTAADRRRPSRSGEDDSSPGADRSTPGPNDRRHGVDEPEHREAPVGDDGPARRLTWWRYVRRDLRAAFPDSNIRILPRPGIGPGALQVRLDGDIFLVDRQGILEGAKDAAFSTVYATLVDELRTQEDLGADPSPDLCGAGAHGIAGP
;
A
#
# COMPACT_ATOMS: atom_id res chain seq x y z
N MET A 1 4.31 8.56 -8.34
CA MET A 1 2.92 8.24 -7.90
C MET A 1 2.49 6.86 -8.40
N ILE A 2 1.85 6.03 -7.57
CA ILE A 2 1.33 4.69 -7.91
C ILE A 2 -0.16 4.57 -7.55
N LEU A 3 -0.98 3.95 -8.41
CA LEU A 3 -2.35 3.58 -8.08
C LEU A 3 -2.43 2.10 -7.63
N GLY A 4 -2.86 1.87 -6.41
CA GLY A 4 -3.17 0.54 -5.85
C GLY A 4 -4.67 0.30 -5.67
N TRP A 5 -5.08 -0.97 -5.66
CA TRP A 5 -6.46 -1.38 -5.41
C TRP A 5 -6.53 -2.37 -4.25
N SER A 6 -7.52 -2.19 -3.37
CA SER A 6 -7.78 -3.15 -2.31
C SER A 6 -8.36 -4.45 -2.87
N PRO A 7 -7.89 -5.63 -2.42
CA PRO A 7 -8.52 -6.90 -2.76
C PRO A 7 -9.88 -7.06 -2.07
N TYR A 8 -10.09 -6.36 -0.94
CA TYR A 8 -11.32 -6.41 -0.15
C TYR A 8 -12.43 -5.57 -0.78
N GLN A 9 -13.58 -6.24 -0.98
CA GLN A 9 -14.71 -5.69 -1.74
C GLN A 9 -16.06 -6.12 -1.15
N ALA A 10 -16.04 -7.02 -0.17
CA ALA A 10 -17.20 -7.59 0.49
C ALA A 10 -17.43 -6.92 1.84
N ARG A 11 -18.62 -7.11 2.41
CA ARG A 11 -18.91 -6.67 3.78
C ARG A 11 -18.02 -7.46 4.75
N SER A 12 -17.10 -6.79 5.43
CA SER A 12 -16.30 -7.33 6.54
C SER A 12 -16.74 -6.71 7.87
N ALA A 13 -16.35 -7.35 8.98
CA ALA A 13 -16.59 -6.83 10.34
C ALA A 13 -15.90 -5.47 10.56
N THR A 14 -14.71 -5.28 9.99
CA THR A 14 -14.03 -3.98 9.89
C THR A 14 -14.50 -3.25 8.64
N GLN A 15 -15.16 -2.10 8.80
CA GLN A 15 -15.71 -1.37 7.67
C GLN A 15 -14.56 -0.65 6.94
N PRO A 16 -14.60 -0.52 5.59
CA PRO A 16 -13.58 0.22 4.84
C PRO A 16 -13.33 1.64 5.37
N SER A 17 -14.37 2.32 5.89
CA SER A 17 -14.20 3.62 6.54
C SER A 17 -13.39 3.53 7.83
N ASP A 18 -13.56 2.47 8.63
CA ASP A 18 -12.81 2.30 9.88
C ASP A 18 -11.32 2.12 9.58
N TYR A 19 -11.00 1.33 8.55
CA TYR A 19 -9.60 1.17 8.14
C TYR A 19 -9.01 2.46 7.56
N LEU A 20 -9.76 3.17 6.71
CA LEU A 20 -9.25 4.36 6.01
C LEU A 20 -9.24 5.62 6.89
N MET A 21 -10.14 5.74 7.86
CA MET A 21 -10.28 6.92 8.71
C MET A 21 -9.93 6.66 10.18
N GLY A 22 -9.66 5.41 10.57
CA GLY A 22 -9.27 5.05 11.93
C GLY A 22 -7.98 5.74 12.37
N THR A 23 -7.93 6.16 13.63
CA THR A 23 -6.76 6.83 14.22
C THR A 23 -5.65 5.86 14.57
N SER A 24 -5.95 4.57 14.68
CA SER A 24 -4.97 3.53 14.93
C SER A 24 -5.22 2.30 14.06
N VAL A 25 -4.19 1.47 13.92
CA VAL A 25 -4.25 0.22 13.18
C VAL A 25 -3.43 -0.84 13.89
N GLU A 26 -4.02 -2.01 14.12
CA GLU A 26 -3.27 -3.17 14.61
C GLU A 26 -2.43 -3.73 13.45
N LYS A 27 -1.12 -3.86 13.65
CA LYS A 27 -0.19 -4.47 12.70
C LYS A 27 0.71 -5.48 13.39
N VAL A 28 1.28 -6.37 12.59
CA VAL A 28 2.42 -7.21 13.02
C VAL A 28 3.71 -6.43 12.73
N VAL A 29 4.46 -6.10 13.79
CA VAL A 29 5.77 -5.43 13.74
C VAL A 29 6.78 -6.43 14.28
N GLY A 30 7.76 -6.83 13.48
CA GLY A 30 8.62 -7.98 13.81
C GLY A 30 7.76 -9.22 14.05
N SER A 31 7.94 -9.89 15.18
CA SER A 31 7.17 -11.07 15.61
C SER A 31 5.96 -10.74 16.50
N ARG A 32 5.71 -9.46 16.82
CA ARG A 32 4.66 -9.02 17.76
C ARG A 32 3.51 -8.29 17.06
N ARG A 33 2.31 -8.42 17.61
CA ARG A 33 1.18 -7.55 17.26
C ARG A 33 1.28 -6.25 18.06
N ALA A 34 1.16 -5.12 17.38
CA ALA A 34 1.20 -3.80 17.96
C ALA A 34 0.07 -2.95 17.39
N VAL A 35 -0.61 -2.20 18.26
CA VAL A 35 -1.50 -1.12 17.84
C VAL A 35 -0.64 0.09 17.54
N LEU A 36 -0.63 0.50 16.27
CA LEU A 36 0.09 1.69 15.81
C LEU A 36 -0.91 2.84 15.73
N GLU A 37 -0.69 3.85 16.56
CA GLU A 37 -1.36 5.14 16.42
C GLU A 37 -0.85 5.84 15.15
N ARG A 38 -1.77 6.39 14.36
CA ARG A 38 -1.45 7.16 13.17
C ARG A 38 -1.29 8.61 13.59
N ASP A 39 -0.06 9.11 13.51
CA ASP A 39 0.24 10.52 13.69
C ASP A 39 0.90 11.11 12.43
N PRO A 40 0.29 12.09 11.75
CA PRO A 40 -1.05 12.63 12.02
C PRO A 40 -2.16 11.62 11.67
N ILE A 41 -3.31 11.80 12.32
CA ILE A 41 -4.53 11.04 12.04
C ILE A 41 -4.94 11.19 10.56
N PRO A 42 -5.73 10.27 9.99
CA PRO A 42 -6.23 10.45 8.63
C PRO A 42 -7.07 11.72 8.45
N GLU A 43 -6.87 12.46 7.36
CA GLU A 43 -7.70 13.60 6.99
C GLU A 43 -8.77 13.20 5.97
N LEU A 44 -10.01 13.65 6.18
CA LEU A 44 -11.08 13.53 5.20
C LEU A 44 -10.97 14.68 4.19
N LEU A 45 -10.77 14.36 2.92
CA LEU A 45 -10.62 15.34 1.84
C LEU A 45 -11.92 15.62 1.10
N LEU A 46 -12.72 14.59 0.84
CA LEU A 46 -13.94 14.69 0.03
C LEU A 46 -15.00 13.70 0.51
N GLY A 47 -16.26 14.10 0.41
CA GLY A 47 -17.41 13.24 0.66
C GLY A 47 -17.69 13.01 2.14
N ASP A 48 -18.40 11.92 2.42
CA ASP A 48 -18.91 11.60 3.76
C ASP A 48 -18.84 10.09 3.99
N PRO A 49 -17.97 9.62 4.91
CA PRO A 49 -17.83 8.21 5.24
C PRO A 49 -19.12 7.55 5.75
N GLU A 50 -19.98 8.27 6.46
CA GLU A 50 -21.24 7.73 7.00
C GLU A 50 -22.26 7.50 5.88
N ARG A 51 -22.39 8.46 4.96
CA ARG A 51 -23.24 8.30 3.77
C ARG A 51 -22.77 7.18 2.86
N PHE A 52 -21.46 7.07 2.65
CA PHE A 52 -20.87 5.95 1.91
C PHE A 52 -21.22 4.61 2.58
N GLN A 53 -21.06 4.50 3.89
CA GLN A 53 -21.41 3.27 4.62
C GLN A 53 -22.91 2.94 4.50
N ALA A 54 -23.78 3.94 4.63
CA ALA A 54 -25.21 3.76 4.45
C ALA A 54 -25.55 3.21 3.05
N ALA A 55 -24.93 3.77 2.01
CA ALA A 55 -25.06 3.28 0.65
C ALA A 55 -24.59 1.82 0.51
N VAL A 56 -23.41 1.49 1.01
CA VAL A 56 -22.84 0.13 0.98
C VAL A 56 -23.72 -0.89 1.72
N ARG A 57 -24.28 -0.51 2.88
CA ARG A 57 -25.22 -1.35 3.65
C ARG A 57 -26.53 -1.62 2.89
N ALA A 58 -26.96 -0.73 2.01
CA ALA A 58 -28.16 -0.91 1.20
C ALA A 58 -27.94 -1.86 -0.01
N LEU A 59 -26.71 -2.08 -0.46
CA LEU A 59 -26.41 -2.90 -1.64
C LEU A 59 -26.54 -4.40 -1.39
N ARG A 60 -27.30 -5.11 -2.21
CA ARG A 60 -27.55 -6.56 -2.04
C ARG A 60 -26.50 -7.48 -2.68
N SER A 61 -25.51 -6.92 -3.38
CA SER A 61 -24.46 -7.69 -4.05
C SER A 61 -23.44 -8.27 -3.06
N LYS A 62 -22.71 -9.31 -3.46
CA LYS A 62 -21.58 -9.85 -2.68
C LYS A 62 -20.42 -8.85 -2.58
N THR A 63 -20.13 -8.18 -3.70
CA THR A 63 -19.12 -7.12 -3.77
C THR A 63 -19.81 -5.77 -3.77
N VAL A 64 -19.63 -5.01 -2.70
CA VAL A 64 -20.42 -3.81 -2.40
C VAL A 64 -19.60 -2.52 -2.49
N TYR A 65 -18.26 -2.60 -2.42
CA TYR A 65 -17.40 -1.43 -2.58
C TYR A 65 -16.10 -1.76 -3.32
N ARG A 66 -15.41 -0.72 -3.78
CA ARG A 66 -14.01 -0.72 -4.19
C ARG A 66 -13.26 0.33 -3.41
N ALA A 67 -12.04 0.01 -3.03
CA ALA A 67 -11.10 0.98 -2.49
C ALA A 67 -9.85 1.05 -3.37
N ALA A 68 -9.34 2.27 -3.56
CA ALA A 68 -8.14 2.55 -4.32
C ALA A 68 -7.25 3.52 -3.53
N THR A 69 -5.94 3.44 -3.73
CA THR A 69 -4.96 4.30 -3.06
C THR A 69 -4.01 4.87 -4.09
N LEU A 70 -3.87 6.20 -4.13
CA LEU A 70 -2.77 6.86 -4.81
C LEU A 70 -1.65 7.06 -3.80
N THR A 71 -0.50 6.45 -4.03
CA THR A 71 0.69 6.61 -3.19
C THR A 71 1.68 7.51 -3.91
N PHE A 72 2.09 8.59 -3.25
CA PHE A 72 3.13 9.49 -3.73
C PHE A 72 4.49 9.07 -3.16
N GLY A 73 5.54 9.29 -3.95
CA GLY A 73 6.93 9.18 -3.50
C GLY A 73 7.20 10.17 -2.36
N PRO A 74 8.21 9.89 -1.51
CA PRO A 74 8.50 10.72 -0.34
C PRO A 74 8.91 12.15 -0.74
N ASP A 75 9.52 12.29 -1.92
CA ASP A 75 10.04 13.55 -2.44
C ASP A 75 9.07 14.21 -3.46
N GLU A 76 7.91 13.59 -3.74
CA GLU A 76 6.95 14.13 -4.70
C GLU A 76 6.04 15.20 -4.09
N ILE A 77 5.76 15.08 -2.79
CA ILE A 77 4.89 15.98 -2.04
C ILE A 77 5.55 16.23 -0.68
N ASP A 78 5.83 17.49 -0.35
CA ASP A 78 6.15 17.88 1.03
C ASP A 78 4.88 17.69 1.87
N VAL A 79 4.84 16.56 2.58
CA VAL A 79 3.73 16.16 3.45
C VAL A 79 3.47 17.19 4.54
N ALA A 80 4.52 17.82 5.09
CA ALA A 80 4.37 18.80 6.15
C ALA A 80 3.75 20.10 5.60
N ALA A 81 4.18 20.57 4.42
CA ALA A 81 3.57 21.71 3.74
C ALA A 81 2.12 21.41 3.33
N PHE A 82 1.86 20.25 2.74
CA PHE A 82 0.51 19.80 2.38
C PHE A 82 -0.43 19.78 3.60
N ASN A 83 0.04 19.24 4.73
CA ASN A 83 -0.75 19.18 5.97
C ASN A 83 -1.01 20.58 6.56
N ARG A 84 -0.05 21.51 6.43
CA ARG A 84 -0.23 22.92 6.82
C ARG A 84 -1.18 23.69 5.90
N GLY A 85 -1.52 23.15 4.74
CA GLY A 85 -2.48 23.74 3.81
C GLY A 85 -1.85 24.54 2.69
N ASP A 86 -0.65 24.14 2.23
CA ASP A 86 -0.04 24.73 1.04
C ASP A 86 -1.03 24.69 -0.15
N PRO A 87 -1.41 25.86 -0.71
CA PRO A 87 -2.44 25.92 -1.75
C PRO A 87 -2.08 25.20 -3.04
N GLU A 88 -0.81 25.22 -3.44
CA GLU A 88 -0.36 24.58 -4.68
C GLU A 88 -0.41 23.06 -4.55
N LEU A 89 0.11 22.51 -3.44
CA LEU A 89 0.03 21.07 -3.15
C LEU A 89 -1.44 20.62 -3.00
N ARG A 90 -2.28 21.43 -2.36
CA ARG A 90 -3.73 21.14 -2.24
C ARG A 90 -4.39 21.12 -3.61
N ALA A 91 -4.08 22.08 -4.50
CA ALA A 91 -4.59 22.10 -5.86
C ALA A 91 -4.12 20.89 -6.69
N MET A 92 -2.83 20.53 -6.61
CA MET A 92 -2.29 19.34 -7.30
C MET A 92 -3.01 18.05 -6.90
N ILE A 93 -3.28 17.88 -5.61
CA ILE A 93 -4.01 16.70 -5.09
C ILE A 93 -5.49 16.77 -5.47
N ALA A 94 -6.11 17.95 -5.49
CA ALA A 94 -7.47 18.13 -5.97
C ALA A 94 -7.61 17.74 -7.45
N SER A 95 -6.70 18.22 -8.31
CA SER A 95 -6.64 17.87 -9.74
C SER A 95 -6.45 16.37 -9.94
N SER A 96 -5.57 15.74 -9.14
CA SER A 96 -5.36 14.29 -9.17
C SER A 96 -6.64 13.53 -8.79
N ILE A 97 -7.32 13.94 -7.73
CA ILE A 97 -8.59 13.34 -7.29
C ILE A 97 -9.66 13.46 -8.38
N GLU A 98 -9.81 14.64 -8.97
CA GLU A 98 -10.83 14.91 -9.99
C GLU A 98 -10.57 14.13 -11.29
N ILE A 99 -9.30 14.00 -11.73
CA ILE A 99 -8.93 13.16 -12.89
C ILE A 99 -9.30 11.69 -12.65
N PHE A 100 -8.91 11.14 -11.50
CA PHE A 100 -9.19 9.74 -11.19
C PHE A 100 -10.69 9.50 -10.99
N ASP A 101 -11.40 10.38 -10.27
CA ASP A 101 -12.86 10.28 -10.10
C ASP A 101 -13.59 10.33 -11.45
N ALA A 102 -13.22 11.28 -12.32
CA ALA A 102 -13.80 11.40 -13.64
C ALA A 102 -13.61 10.15 -14.49
N LEU A 103 -12.46 9.47 -14.37
CA LEU A 103 -12.22 8.22 -15.08
C LEU A 103 -12.91 7.02 -14.41
N PHE A 104 -12.93 6.95 -13.07
CA PHE A 104 -13.68 5.92 -12.33
C PHE A 104 -15.12 5.91 -12.79
N HIS A 105 -15.75 7.09 -12.82
CA HIS A 105 -17.14 7.32 -13.18
C HIS A 105 -17.32 7.80 -14.63
N ALA A 106 -16.47 7.36 -15.56
CA ALA A 106 -16.52 7.84 -16.95
C ALA A 106 -17.91 7.71 -17.57
N GLY A 107 -18.47 8.82 -18.05
CA GLY A 107 -19.82 8.92 -18.61
C GLY A 107 -20.96 8.74 -17.59
N ILE A 108 -20.69 8.68 -16.29
CA ILE A 108 -21.73 8.55 -15.26
C ILE A 108 -22.04 9.93 -14.69
N PRO A 109 -23.27 10.46 -14.85
CA PRO A 109 -23.62 11.77 -14.32
C PRO A 109 -23.69 11.75 -12.80
N ASP A 110 -23.42 12.87 -12.14
CA ASP A 110 -23.30 12.94 -10.68
C ASP A 110 -24.56 12.46 -9.96
N ARG A 111 -25.74 12.81 -10.48
CA ARG A 111 -27.04 12.34 -9.97
C ARG A 111 -27.22 10.81 -9.94
N SER A 112 -26.43 10.09 -10.75
CA SER A 112 -26.44 8.63 -10.83
C SER A 112 -25.40 7.98 -9.91
N ARG A 113 -24.44 8.75 -9.39
CA ARG A 113 -23.37 8.21 -8.52
C ARG A 113 -23.88 8.06 -7.10
N LEU A 114 -23.49 6.97 -6.45
CA LEU A 114 -23.71 6.83 -5.01
C LEU A 114 -22.61 7.58 -4.23
N PRO A 115 -22.87 8.00 -2.97
CA PRO A 115 -21.89 8.69 -2.15
C PRO A 115 -20.59 7.88 -2.01
N PHE A 116 -19.47 8.50 -2.33
CA PHE A 116 -18.12 8.00 -2.09
C PHE A 116 -17.36 9.00 -1.21
N PHE A 117 -16.21 8.60 -0.67
CA PHE A 117 -15.35 9.52 0.06
C PHE A 117 -13.89 9.32 -0.31
N VAL A 118 -13.09 10.36 -0.04
CA VAL A 118 -11.64 10.38 -0.20
C VAL A 118 -11.01 10.87 1.09
N GLY A 119 -10.04 10.13 1.62
CA GLY A 119 -9.24 10.54 2.77
C GLY A 119 -7.74 10.37 2.51
N THR A 120 -6.90 10.76 3.45
CA THR A 120 -5.44 10.64 3.32
C THR A 120 -4.79 9.93 4.48
N HIS A 121 -3.66 9.28 4.21
CA HIS A 121 -2.69 8.86 5.23
C HIS A 121 -1.37 9.59 4.97
N THR A 122 -0.83 10.23 6.01
CA THR A 122 0.47 10.91 5.95
C THR A 122 1.45 10.46 7.04
N HIS A 123 0.98 9.64 7.99
CA HIS A 123 1.77 9.07 9.09
C HIS A 123 2.95 8.18 8.65
N THR A 124 2.99 7.73 7.39
CA THR A 124 4.09 6.90 6.85
C THR A 124 5.24 7.73 6.27
N GLY A 125 5.20 9.07 6.41
CA GLY A 125 6.16 9.99 5.81
C GLY A 125 5.95 10.20 4.30
N ARG A 126 4.82 9.73 3.76
CA ARG A 126 4.42 9.87 2.36
C ARG A 126 2.95 10.22 2.31
N LEU A 127 2.53 10.91 1.26
CA LEU A 127 1.11 11.14 1.02
C LEU A 127 0.50 9.89 0.36
N GLU A 128 -0.55 9.36 0.98
CA GLU A 128 -1.46 8.40 0.37
C GLU A 128 -2.87 8.99 0.30
N VAL A 129 -3.50 8.96 -0.87
CA VAL A 129 -4.88 9.41 -1.08
C VAL A 129 -5.76 8.19 -1.33
N ASN A 130 -6.71 7.94 -0.44
CA ASN A 130 -7.52 6.75 -0.39
C ASN A 130 -8.96 7.03 -0.82
N PHE A 131 -9.44 6.34 -1.85
CA PHE A 131 -10.81 6.38 -2.35
C PHE A 131 -11.60 5.20 -1.82
N ALA A 132 -12.85 5.42 -1.43
CA ALA A 132 -13.81 4.37 -1.13
C ALA A 132 -15.11 4.61 -1.90
N MET A 133 -15.41 3.74 -2.86
CA MET A 133 -16.50 3.90 -3.83
C MET A 133 -17.49 2.73 -3.76
N PRO A 134 -18.81 2.98 -3.69
CA PRO A 134 -19.78 1.92 -3.79
C PRO A 134 -19.71 1.25 -5.16
N ARG A 135 -19.96 -0.07 -5.21
CA ARG A 135 -20.01 -0.84 -6.46
C ARG A 135 -21.39 -0.83 -7.11
N ALA A 136 -22.02 0.34 -7.13
CA ALA A 136 -23.32 0.54 -7.73
C ALA A 136 -23.56 1.98 -8.14
N ILE A 137 -24.49 2.16 -9.05
CA ILE A 137 -25.02 3.46 -9.50
C ILE A 137 -26.55 3.40 -9.57
N ILE A 138 -27.19 4.54 -9.75
CA ILE A 138 -28.62 4.68 -10.01
C ILE A 138 -28.81 5.01 -11.50
N ASN A 139 -29.52 4.17 -12.24
CA ASN A 139 -29.76 4.40 -13.67
C ASN A 139 -30.88 5.43 -13.91
N ARG A 140 -31.21 5.72 -15.18
CA ARG A 140 -32.27 6.70 -15.53
C ARG A 140 -33.66 6.36 -14.96
N THR A 141 -33.93 5.09 -14.68
CA THR A 141 -35.22 4.63 -14.13
C THR A 141 -35.24 4.60 -12.60
N GLY A 142 -34.18 5.07 -11.93
CA GLY A 142 -34.05 5.04 -10.47
C GLY A 142 -33.63 3.68 -9.93
N GLN A 143 -33.31 2.70 -10.78
CA GLN A 143 -32.88 1.37 -10.36
C GLN A 143 -31.39 1.35 -10.03
N VAL A 144 -31.06 0.67 -8.94
CA VAL A 144 -29.66 0.40 -8.57
C VAL A 144 -29.07 -0.66 -9.50
N ARG A 145 -27.94 -0.34 -10.14
CA ARG A 145 -27.21 -1.25 -11.04
C ARG A 145 -25.82 -1.53 -10.50
N ASN A 146 -25.37 -2.77 -10.65
CA ASN A 146 -24.00 -3.14 -10.30
C ASN A 146 -23.01 -2.38 -11.19
N PHE A 147 -22.00 -1.82 -10.55
CA PHE A 147 -20.96 -1.03 -11.19
C PHE A 147 -19.61 -1.39 -10.58
N ASN A 148 -18.57 -1.39 -11.39
CA ASN A 148 -17.21 -1.61 -10.90
C ASN A 148 -16.28 -0.56 -11.50
N PRO A 149 -15.76 0.38 -10.69
CA PRO A 149 -14.77 1.37 -11.13
C PRO A 149 -13.48 0.75 -11.70
N HIS A 150 -13.18 -0.50 -11.34
CA HIS A 150 -12.02 -1.25 -11.85
C HIS A 150 -12.38 -2.73 -12.05
N PRO A 151 -12.99 -3.08 -13.19
CA PRO A 151 -13.19 -4.48 -13.55
C PRO A 151 -11.83 -5.18 -13.70
N PRO A 152 -11.71 -6.46 -13.31
CA PRO A 152 -10.44 -7.19 -13.29
C PRO A 152 -10.01 -7.62 -14.70
N MET A 153 -9.82 -6.65 -15.58
CA MET A 153 -9.42 -6.84 -16.97
C MET A 153 -8.18 -5.99 -17.25
N MET A 154 -7.27 -6.50 -18.08
CA MET A 154 -6.07 -5.76 -18.52
C MET A 154 -6.43 -4.39 -19.11
N GLY A 155 -7.51 -4.32 -19.89
CA GLY A 155 -7.98 -3.06 -20.46
C GLY A 155 -8.30 -1.99 -19.40
N SER A 156 -8.81 -2.37 -18.22
CA SER A 156 -9.08 -1.40 -17.16
C SER A 156 -7.80 -0.89 -16.49
N ARG A 157 -6.75 -1.72 -16.40
CA ARG A 157 -5.45 -1.27 -15.89
C ARG A 157 -4.86 -0.23 -16.82
N ASN A 158 -4.81 -0.53 -18.12
CA ASN A 158 -4.31 0.40 -19.14
C ASN A 158 -5.07 1.74 -19.15
N ASP A 159 -6.40 1.69 -18.99
CA ASP A 159 -7.24 2.88 -18.93
C ASP A 159 -6.86 3.76 -17.71
N LEU A 160 -6.66 3.15 -16.53
CA LEU A 160 -6.26 3.84 -15.30
C LEU A 160 -4.81 4.32 -15.32
N ASP A 161 -3.92 3.56 -15.94
CA ASP A 161 -2.53 3.94 -16.17
C ASP A 161 -2.44 5.21 -17.02
N ALA A 162 -3.38 5.43 -17.95
CA ALA A 162 -3.45 6.68 -18.72
C ALA A 162 -3.81 7.89 -17.83
N ALA A 163 -4.68 7.75 -16.83
CA ALA A 163 -4.91 8.80 -15.84
C ALA A 163 -3.67 9.04 -14.98
N GLY A 164 -3.01 7.96 -14.55
CA GLY A 164 -1.72 8.05 -13.85
C GLY A 164 -0.67 8.81 -14.65
N ASP A 165 -0.56 8.51 -15.94
CA ASP A 165 0.37 9.17 -16.87
C ASP A 165 0.08 10.65 -17.04
N MET A 166 -1.20 11.04 -17.07
CA MET A 166 -1.60 12.44 -17.18
C MET A 166 -1.15 13.23 -15.96
N VAL A 167 -1.40 12.69 -14.76
CA VAL A 167 -1.02 13.32 -13.48
C VAL A 167 0.51 13.36 -13.33
N ILE A 168 1.19 12.25 -13.66
CA ILE A 168 2.66 12.16 -13.64
C ILE A 168 3.28 13.22 -14.56
N ARG A 169 2.81 13.31 -15.81
CA ARG A 169 3.29 14.29 -16.78
C ARG A 169 3.03 15.72 -16.31
N ALA A 170 1.85 16.00 -15.79
CA ALA A 170 1.44 17.36 -15.43
C ALA A 170 2.25 17.94 -14.26
N PHE A 171 2.61 17.09 -13.29
CA PHE A 171 3.25 17.54 -12.05
C PHE A 171 4.69 17.06 -11.87
N GLY A 172 5.26 16.36 -12.85
CA GLY A 172 6.62 15.84 -12.77
C GLY A 172 6.82 14.76 -11.71
N PHE A 173 5.75 14.04 -11.34
CA PHE A 173 5.88 12.95 -10.38
C PHE A 173 6.73 11.81 -10.96
N ARG A 174 7.30 11.01 -10.08
CA ARG A 174 8.07 9.83 -10.44
C ARG A 174 7.17 8.83 -11.15
N ASP A 175 7.62 8.39 -12.32
CA ASP A 175 6.95 7.35 -13.09
C ASP A 175 7.34 5.97 -12.58
N PRO A 176 6.43 5.20 -11.95
CA PRO A 176 6.74 3.85 -11.48
C PRO A 176 6.93 2.85 -12.62
N ARG A 177 6.62 3.21 -13.88
CA ARG A 177 6.85 2.40 -15.07
C ARG A 177 8.09 2.83 -15.85
N ASP A 178 8.84 3.81 -15.33
CA ASP A 178 10.16 4.10 -15.84
C ASP A 178 11.07 2.88 -15.63
N PRO A 179 11.72 2.35 -16.67
CA PRO A 179 12.70 1.29 -16.53
C PRO A 179 13.81 1.55 -15.51
N ALA A 180 14.23 2.81 -15.32
CA ALA A 180 15.21 3.19 -14.30
C ALA A 180 14.68 2.96 -12.86
N MET A 181 13.37 2.85 -12.70
CA MET A 181 12.70 2.62 -11.42
C MET A 181 12.41 1.13 -11.14
N GLN A 182 12.86 0.22 -11.99
CA GLN A 182 12.65 -1.21 -11.76
C GLN A 182 13.26 -1.68 -10.45
N VAL A 183 12.49 -2.47 -9.70
CA VAL A 183 12.93 -3.04 -8.43
C VAL A 183 13.94 -4.16 -8.71
N ARG A 184 15.16 -4.01 -8.19
CA ARG A 184 16.26 -4.99 -8.32
C ARG A 184 15.89 -6.37 -7.77
N LEU A 185 15.35 -6.40 -6.55
CA LEU A 185 14.80 -7.58 -5.91
C LEU A 185 13.46 -7.30 -5.24
N LYS A 186 12.50 -8.15 -5.54
CA LYS A 186 11.12 -8.14 -5.07
C LYS A 186 10.76 -9.52 -4.54
N SER A 187 9.93 -9.56 -3.50
CA SER A 187 9.37 -10.82 -2.98
C SER A 187 7.84 -10.74 -2.86
N GLU A 188 7.26 -11.72 -2.19
CA GLU A 188 5.84 -11.79 -1.87
C GLU A 188 5.42 -10.56 -1.05
N ASN A 189 4.21 -10.06 -1.30
CA ASN A 189 3.73 -8.80 -0.72
C ASN A 189 3.76 -8.78 0.82
N TRP A 190 3.60 -9.93 1.49
CA TRP A 190 3.63 -9.98 2.95
C TRP A 190 5.06 -9.81 3.49
N VAL A 191 6.06 -10.36 2.81
CA VAL A 191 7.49 -10.22 3.16
C VAL A 191 7.89 -8.75 3.01
N GLU A 192 7.58 -8.14 1.86
CA GLU A 192 7.91 -6.73 1.62
C GLU A 192 7.27 -5.80 2.65
N LYS A 193 6.02 -6.07 3.03
CA LYS A 193 5.31 -5.31 4.05
C LYS A 193 5.98 -5.44 5.40
N ARG A 194 6.31 -6.67 5.85
CA ARG A 194 6.99 -6.88 7.13
C ARG A 194 8.34 -6.17 7.13
N CYS A 195 9.13 -6.26 6.05
CA CYS A 195 10.39 -5.53 5.95
C CYS A 195 10.23 -4.02 5.95
N ALA A 196 9.20 -3.48 5.29
CA ALA A 196 8.92 -2.04 5.32
C ALA A 196 8.49 -1.56 6.71
N GLU A 197 7.66 -2.31 7.43
CA GLU A 197 7.28 -1.95 8.81
C GLU A 197 8.48 -2.05 9.77
N ALA A 198 9.29 -3.10 9.68
CA ALA A 198 10.50 -3.26 10.50
C ALA A 198 11.48 -2.09 10.27
N HIS A 199 11.73 -1.71 9.02
CA HIS A 199 12.54 -0.54 8.68
C HIS A 199 11.99 0.76 9.29
N ARG A 200 10.66 0.98 9.28
CA ARG A 200 10.06 2.17 9.90
C ARG A 200 10.20 2.17 11.42
N ALA A 201 10.08 0.99 12.04
CA ALA A 201 10.28 0.81 13.46
C ALA A 201 11.78 0.85 13.86
N ARG A 202 12.70 0.94 12.89
CA ARG A 202 14.15 0.74 13.10
C ARG A 202 14.48 -0.60 13.76
N GLU A 203 13.66 -1.61 13.47
CA GLU A 203 13.84 -2.99 13.91
C GLU A 203 14.41 -3.83 12.77
N GLY A 204 15.25 -4.81 13.10
CA GLY A 204 15.78 -5.80 12.16
C GLY A 204 15.04 -7.13 12.24
N PHE A 205 15.38 -8.05 11.34
CA PHE A 205 15.07 -9.47 11.50
C PHE A 205 16.35 -10.21 11.90
N ASP A 206 16.17 -11.35 12.54
CA ASP A 206 17.23 -12.30 12.86
C ASP A 206 16.92 -13.67 12.22
N GLU A 207 17.82 -14.63 12.45
CA GLU A 207 17.76 -15.98 11.89
C GLU A 207 16.53 -16.79 12.35
N SER A 208 15.85 -16.36 13.42
CA SER A 208 14.63 -17.00 13.92
C SER A 208 13.42 -16.77 13.01
N ASP A 209 13.45 -15.69 12.21
CA ASP A 209 12.47 -15.41 11.17
C ASP A 209 13.14 -15.35 9.78
N PRO A 210 13.45 -16.52 9.21
CA PRO A 210 14.44 -16.64 8.15
C PRO A 210 14.01 -16.03 6.82
N VAL A 211 12.71 -15.96 6.53
CA VAL A 211 12.21 -15.45 5.23
C VAL A 211 12.37 -13.92 5.13
N PRO A 212 11.82 -13.10 6.04
CA PRO A 212 12.07 -11.66 6.05
C PRO A 212 13.54 -11.31 6.30
N PHE A 213 14.25 -12.10 7.11
CA PHE A 213 15.69 -11.94 7.30
C PHE A 213 16.44 -12.08 5.98
N LEU A 214 16.35 -13.24 5.32
CA LEU A 214 17.00 -13.47 4.03
C LEU A 214 16.63 -12.42 3.00
N PHE A 215 15.34 -12.10 2.85
CA PHE A 215 14.91 -11.11 1.88
C PHE A 215 15.52 -9.73 2.18
N SER A 216 15.49 -9.29 3.43
CA SER A 216 16.07 -7.99 3.81
C SER A 216 17.57 -7.92 3.50
N GLN A 217 18.32 -8.97 3.82
CA GLN A 217 19.76 -9.03 3.59
C GLN A 217 20.10 -9.12 2.10
N LEU A 218 19.42 -9.99 1.36
CA LEU A 218 19.61 -10.13 -0.09
C LEU A 218 19.23 -8.84 -0.83
N LYS A 219 18.17 -8.14 -0.37
CA LYS A 219 17.78 -6.84 -0.91
C LYS A 219 18.85 -5.77 -0.66
N ILE A 220 19.47 -5.76 0.51
CA ILE A 220 20.61 -4.88 0.77
C ILE A 220 21.77 -5.24 -0.16
N LEU A 221 22.18 -6.51 -0.23
CA LEU A 221 23.24 -7.00 -1.12
C LEU A 221 22.97 -6.64 -2.59
N SER A 222 21.71 -6.67 -3.03
CA SER A 222 21.32 -6.34 -4.39
C SER A 222 21.70 -4.94 -4.85
N HIS A 223 21.92 -4.00 -3.92
CA HIS A 223 22.38 -2.65 -4.26
C HIS A 223 23.87 -2.60 -4.62
N PHE A 224 24.65 -3.62 -4.23
CA PHE A 224 26.11 -3.62 -4.39
C PHE A 224 26.61 -4.47 -5.56
N TYR A 225 25.75 -5.33 -6.10
CA TYR A 225 26.08 -6.32 -7.13
C TYR A 225 25.14 -6.20 -8.31
N ASP A 226 25.65 -6.47 -9.51
CA ASP A 226 24.93 -6.28 -10.77
C ASP A 226 24.33 -7.57 -11.35
N SER A 227 24.65 -8.71 -10.74
CA SER A 227 24.00 -9.98 -11.05
C SER A 227 23.48 -10.68 -9.81
N ILE A 228 22.41 -11.46 -9.99
CA ILE A 228 21.88 -12.32 -8.93
C ILE A 228 22.90 -13.38 -8.49
N ASP A 229 23.79 -13.82 -9.37
CA ASP A 229 24.83 -14.81 -9.06
C ASP A 229 25.86 -14.24 -8.08
N GLU A 230 26.26 -12.98 -8.26
CA GLU A 230 27.11 -12.27 -7.30
C GLU A 230 26.41 -12.04 -5.96
N VAL A 231 25.12 -11.68 -5.98
CA VAL A 231 24.32 -11.53 -4.75
C VAL A 231 24.24 -12.85 -3.99
N LEU A 232 23.98 -13.96 -4.68
CA LEU A 232 23.90 -15.29 -4.08
C LEU A 232 25.26 -15.80 -3.60
N GLY A 233 26.33 -15.54 -4.36
CA GLY A 233 27.70 -15.87 -3.95
C GLY A 233 28.10 -15.09 -2.69
N ALA A 234 27.79 -13.80 -2.64
CA ALA A 234 28.03 -12.98 -1.46
C ALA A 234 27.14 -13.38 -0.28
N GLY A 235 25.88 -13.76 -0.53
CA GLY A 235 24.92 -14.19 0.47
C GLY A 235 24.91 -15.69 0.77
N ALA A 236 25.87 -16.47 0.26
CA ALA A 236 25.86 -17.93 0.38
C ALA A 236 25.83 -18.38 1.85
N PHE A 237 26.57 -17.69 2.70
CA PHE A 237 26.58 -17.98 4.13
C PHE A 237 25.25 -17.65 4.82
N LEU A 238 24.52 -16.63 4.37
CA LEU A 238 23.19 -16.31 4.91
C LEU A 238 22.24 -17.47 4.66
N LEU A 239 22.29 -18.03 3.45
CA LEU A 239 21.51 -19.22 3.09
C LEU A 239 21.90 -20.39 3.98
N ASP A 240 23.19 -20.65 4.17
CA ASP A 240 23.67 -21.74 5.03
C ASP A 240 23.25 -21.57 6.49
N ASP A 241 23.40 -20.37 7.06
CA ASP A 241 23.12 -20.05 8.47
C ASP A 241 21.64 -20.27 8.81
N VAL A 242 20.71 -19.93 7.92
CA VAL A 242 19.26 -20.17 8.15
C VAL A 242 18.77 -21.50 7.58
N GLY A 243 19.64 -22.28 6.94
CA GLY A 243 19.35 -23.58 6.36
C GLY A 243 18.51 -23.53 5.10
N TYR A 244 18.79 -22.60 4.19
CA TYR A 244 18.17 -22.46 2.86
C TYR A 244 19.14 -22.88 1.74
N ARG A 245 18.58 -23.14 0.56
CA ARG A 245 19.32 -23.40 -0.67
C ARG A 245 18.56 -22.85 -1.87
N VAL A 246 19.26 -22.62 -2.97
CA VAL A 246 18.61 -22.35 -4.25
C VAL A 246 17.96 -23.65 -4.74
N ALA A 247 16.63 -23.65 -4.87
CA ALA A 247 15.89 -24.82 -5.34
C ALA A 247 15.54 -24.74 -6.82
N ARG A 248 15.10 -23.55 -7.26
CA ARG A 248 14.67 -23.33 -8.64
C ARG A 248 15.07 -21.94 -9.11
N ARG A 249 15.53 -21.85 -10.37
CA ARG A 249 15.76 -20.60 -11.08
C ARG A 249 15.06 -20.65 -12.43
N SER A 250 14.41 -19.56 -12.79
CA SER A 250 13.86 -19.30 -14.11
C SER A 250 14.33 -17.93 -14.60
N SER A 251 13.98 -17.56 -15.82
CA SER A 251 14.23 -16.21 -16.35
C SER A 251 13.42 -15.11 -15.66
N LYS A 252 12.51 -15.45 -14.73
CA LYS A 252 11.64 -14.47 -14.05
C LYS A 252 11.64 -14.59 -12.53
N THR A 253 12.00 -15.75 -12.01
CA THR A 253 11.86 -16.09 -10.60
C THR A 253 13.03 -16.91 -10.10
N LEU A 254 13.37 -16.69 -8.84
CA LEU A 254 14.35 -17.46 -8.08
C LEU A 254 13.67 -17.94 -6.79
N VAL A 255 13.71 -19.23 -6.52
CA VAL A 255 13.09 -19.84 -5.34
C VAL A 255 14.19 -20.38 -4.42
N LEU A 256 14.18 -19.86 -3.19
CA LEU A 256 15.02 -20.33 -2.10
C LEU A 256 14.17 -21.21 -1.19
N GLU A 257 14.52 -22.48 -1.06
CA GLU A 257 13.80 -23.42 -0.21
C GLU A 257 14.64 -23.77 1.01
N PRO A 258 13.99 -24.06 2.15
CA PRO A 258 14.69 -24.67 3.26
C PRO A 258 15.29 -26.03 2.88
N ARG A 259 16.43 -26.34 3.48
CA ARG A 259 16.97 -27.70 3.52
C ARG A 259 15.98 -28.60 4.27
N ALA A 260 15.83 -29.83 3.81
CA ALA A 260 14.78 -30.75 4.24
C ALA A 260 14.66 -30.87 5.77
N GLY A 261 13.41 -30.95 6.28
CA GLY A 261 13.14 -31.23 7.70
C GLY A 261 12.91 -30.01 8.61
N THR A 262 12.95 -28.78 8.09
CA THR A 262 12.81 -27.57 8.95
C THR A 262 11.39 -27.01 9.05
N GLY A 263 10.44 -27.45 8.22
CA GLY A 263 9.05 -26.94 8.20
C GLY A 263 8.90 -25.45 7.84
N LYS A 264 9.98 -24.79 7.41
CA LYS A 264 10.01 -23.36 7.07
C LYS A 264 9.37 -23.10 5.69
N ARG A 265 8.91 -21.86 5.44
CA ARG A 265 8.32 -21.46 4.14
C ARG A 265 9.40 -21.15 3.11
N PRO A 266 9.19 -21.46 1.81
CA PRO A 266 10.08 -21.01 0.74
C PRO A 266 10.04 -19.49 0.58
N LEU A 267 11.12 -18.91 0.06
CA LEU A 267 11.23 -17.51 -0.32
C LEU A 267 11.32 -17.41 -1.85
N GLU A 268 10.30 -16.83 -2.46
CA GLU A 268 10.30 -16.51 -3.89
C GLU A 268 10.78 -15.07 -4.12
N LEU A 269 11.72 -14.93 -5.05
CA LEU A 269 12.30 -13.67 -5.48
C LEU A 269 12.03 -13.43 -6.96
N SER A 270 11.81 -12.18 -7.32
CA SER A 270 11.67 -11.66 -8.68
C SER A 270 12.32 -10.28 -8.77
N GLY A 271 12.41 -9.68 -9.96
CA GLY A 271 12.99 -8.33 -10.14
C GLY A 271 14.05 -8.28 -11.23
N SER A 272 14.57 -7.09 -11.48
CA SER A 272 15.46 -6.83 -12.63
C SER A 272 16.77 -7.63 -12.57
N LEU A 273 17.31 -7.89 -11.38
CA LEU A 273 18.51 -8.74 -11.23
C LEU A 273 18.28 -10.20 -11.60
N ILE A 274 17.03 -10.68 -11.56
CA ILE A 274 16.68 -12.06 -11.90
C ILE A 274 16.34 -12.16 -13.39
N THR A 275 15.64 -11.16 -13.93
CA THR A 275 15.31 -11.11 -15.36
C THR A 275 16.51 -10.74 -16.23
N GLY A 276 17.55 -10.11 -15.65
CA GLY A 276 18.68 -9.57 -16.38
C GLY A 276 18.32 -8.31 -17.19
N GLU A 277 17.13 -7.74 -16.93
CA GLU A 277 16.70 -6.49 -17.55
C GLU A 277 17.46 -5.34 -16.93
N THR A 278 18.14 -4.52 -17.73
CA THR A 278 18.79 -3.29 -17.26
C THR A 278 18.02 -2.05 -17.74
N PRO A 279 18.09 -0.92 -17.01
CA PRO A 279 17.46 0.33 -17.44
C PRO A 279 17.87 0.75 -18.86
N GLU A 280 19.11 0.46 -19.29
CA GLU A 280 19.62 0.81 -20.62
C GLU A 280 19.00 -0.04 -21.73
N THR A 281 18.61 -1.27 -21.42
CA THR A 281 17.98 -2.20 -22.38
C THR A 281 16.47 -2.01 -22.50
N LEU A 282 15.87 -1.30 -21.55
CA LEU A 282 14.44 -1.13 -21.45
C LEU A 282 14.06 0.32 -21.76
N THR A 283 13.16 0.49 -22.72
CA THR A 283 12.51 1.78 -22.94
C THR A 283 11.10 1.74 -22.39
N ARG A 284 10.63 2.90 -21.92
CA ARG A 284 9.22 3.06 -21.60
C ARG A 284 8.38 2.81 -22.85
N ASN A 285 7.62 1.72 -22.86
CA ASN A 285 6.86 1.27 -24.04
C ASN A 285 5.82 2.29 -24.56
N VAL A 286 5.42 3.27 -23.75
CA VAL A 286 4.46 4.30 -24.13
C VAL A 286 5.01 5.65 -23.72
N PRO A 287 5.10 6.68 -24.58
CA PRO A 287 5.57 8.01 -24.17
C PRO A 287 4.58 8.75 -23.26
N LEU A 288 5.08 9.50 -22.26
CA LEU A 288 4.23 10.30 -21.37
C LEU A 288 3.47 11.40 -22.12
N ASP A 289 4.03 11.96 -23.19
CA ASP A 289 3.38 13.02 -23.97
C ASP A 289 2.07 12.60 -24.64
N THR A 290 1.85 11.29 -24.80
CA THR A 290 0.58 10.73 -25.32
C THR A 290 -0.50 10.60 -24.24
N ALA A 291 -0.20 10.93 -22.98
CA ALA A 291 -1.11 10.74 -21.85
C ALA A 291 -2.46 11.45 -22.02
N PRO A 292 -2.55 12.73 -22.48
CA PRO A 292 -3.84 13.39 -22.66
C PRO A 292 -4.75 12.63 -23.64
N GLN A 293 -4.21 12.23 -24.80
CA GLN A 293 -4.99 11.52 -25.82
C GLN A 293 -5.42 10.13 -25.34
N ARG A 294 -4.54 9.42 -24.62
CA ARG A 294 -4.88 8.11 -24.06
C ARG A 294 -5.91 8.21 -22.94
N LEU A 295 -5.83 9.22 -22.07
CA LEU A 295 -6.84 9.45 -21.04
C LEU A 295 -8.20 9.75 -21.68
N SER A 296 -8.25 10.64 -22.68
CA SER A 296 -9.47 10.90 -23.46
C SER A 296 -10.04 9.64 -24.10
N ALA A 297 -9.20 8.83 -24.75
CA ALA A 297 -9.63 7.59 -25.38
C ALA A 297 -10.17 6.57 -24.35
N ALA A 298 -9.48 6.41 -23.22
CA ALA A 298 -9.90 5.56 -22.10
C ALA A 298 -11.23 6.02 -21.52
N TRP A 299 -11.40 7.33 -21.30
CA TRP A 299 -12.65 7.90 -20.79
C TRP A 299 -13.81 7.65 -21.76
N ARG A 300 -13.66 7.96 -23.05
CA ARG A 300 -14.73 7.76 -24.06
C ARG A 300 -15.14 6.30 -24.18
N LYS A 301 -14.16 5.39 -24.24
CA LYS A 301 -14.37 3.94 -24.26
C LYS A 301 -15.20 3.49 -23.05
N ARG A 302 -14.82 3.92 -21.84
CA ARG A 302 -15.55 3.57 -20.61
C ARG A 302 -16.93 4.22 -20.56
N ALA A 303 -17.06 5.48 -20.96
CA ALA A 303 -18.33 6.21 -21.02
C ALA A 303 -19.33 5.51 -21.96
N GLN A 304 -18.88 5.08 -23.14
CA GLN A 304 -19.70 4.31 -24.08
C GLN A 304 -20.14 2.96 -23.50
N ALA A 305 -19.21 2.22 -22.89
CA ALA A 305 -19.52 0.95 -22.24
C ALA A 305 -20.52 1.12 -21.08
N ASN A 306 -20.34 2.15 -20.25
CA ASN A 306 -21.23 2.48 -19.14
C ASN A 306 -22.62 2.92 -19.64
N ALA A 307 -22.70 3.80 -20.64
CA ALA A 307 -23.98 4.24 -21.21
C ALA A 307 -24.80 3.05 -21.75
N LYS A 308 -24.14 2.13 -22.47
CA LYS A 308 -24.76 0.92 -23.00
C LYS A 308 -25.19 -0.07 -21.91
N GLY A 309 -24.28 -0.39 -20.98
CA GLY A 309 -24.47 -1.45 -19.99
C GLY A 309 -25.31 -1.04 -18.77
N LEU A 310 -25.34 0.25 -18.43
CA LEU A 310 -25.98 0.77 -17.23
C LEU A 310 -27.28 1.54 -17.53
N HIS A 311 -27.60 1.79 -18.81
CA HIS A 311 -28.77 2.56 -19.24
C HIS A 311 -28.82 3.96 -18.60
N ILE A 312 -27.71 4.70 -18.72
CA ILE A 312 -27.50 6.05 -18.16
C ILE A 312 -27.28 7.07 -19.28
N ASP A 313 -27.72 8.31 -19.07
CA ASP A 313 -27.42 9.40 -20.01
C ASP A 313 -25.97 9.82 -19.77
N PRO A 314 -25.08 9.64 -20.75
CA PRO A 314 -23.68 9.94 -20.52
C PRO A 314 -23.47 11.43 -20.29
N CYS A 315 -22.67 11.79 -19.28
CA CYS A 315 -22.16 13.15 -19.15
C CYS A 315 -21.11 13.45 -20.24
N ALA A 316 -20.76 14.72 -20.42
CA ALA A 316 -19.71 15.13 -21.34
C ALA A 316 -18.32 14.73 -20.83
N GLU A 317 -17.37 14.58 -21.75
CA GLU A 317 -15.97 14.40 -21.41
C GLU A 317 -15.45 15.64 -20.66
N PRO A 318 -14.72 15.48 -19.54
CA PRO A 318 -14.14 16.60 -18.83
C PRO A 318 -13.05 17.29 -19.64
N ALA A 319 -12.92 18.60 -19.47
CA ALA A 319 -11.78 19.36 -19.98
C ALA A 319 -10.55 19.11 -19.08
N TRP A 320 -9.69 18.16 -19.47
CA TRP A 320 -8.54 17.72 -18.67
C TRP A 320 -7.60 18.86 -18.29
N ASP A 321 -7.29 19.75 -19.23
CA ASP A 321 -6.41 20.90 -18.97
C ASP A 321 -7.02 21.87 -17.96
N ARG A 322 -8.35 22.03 -17.99
CA ARG A 322 -9.07 22.83 -16.99
C ARG A 322 -9.01 22.17 -15.61
N ILE A 323 -9.14 20.85 -15.51
CA ILE A 323 -9.02 20.14 -14.23
C ILE A 323 -7.62 20.33 -13.66
N LEU A 324 -6.58 20.21 -14.49
CA LEU A 324 -5.20 20.41 -14.06
C LEU A 324 -4.96 21.83 -13.56
N ALA A 325 -5.44 22.85 -14.28
CA ALA A 325 -5.20 24.25 -13.95
C ALA A 325 -6.11 24.79 -12.83
N SER A 326 -7.34 24.29 -12.72
CA SER A 326 -8.36 24.83 -11.82
C SER A 326 -9.39 23.75 -11.48
N PRO A 327 -9.03 22.81 -10.58
CA PRO A 327 -9.93 21.73 -10.18
C PRO A 327 -11.19 22.30 -9.52
N SER A 328 -12.33 21.67 -9.80
CA SER A 328 -13.61 21.95 -9.14
C SER A 328 -13.67 21.35 -7.75
N VAL A 329 -12.89 20.29 -7.50
CA VAL A 329 -12.79 19.65 -6.19
C VAL A 329 -12.16 20.64 -5.20
N VAL A 330 -12.94 21.01 -4.18
CA VAL A 330 -12.46 21.87 -3.09
C VAL A 330 -12.05 20.98 -1.92
N LEU A 331 -10.76 20.96 -1.60
CA LEU A 331 -10.23 20.27 -0.44
C LEU A 331 -10.36 21.17 0.81
N PRO A 332 -10.35 20.58 2.02
CA PRO A 332 -10.13 21.36 3.24
C PRO A 332 -8.84 22.17 3.14
N GLU A 333 -8.85 23.39 3.70
CA GLU A 333 -7.70 24.31 3.67
C GLU A 333 -6.43 23.66 4.22
N CYS A 334 -6.54 22.98 5.36
CA CYS A 334 -5.44 22.27 6.00
C CYS A 334 -5.94 21.08 6.80
N HIS A 335 -4.98 20.22 7.16
CA HIS A 335 -5.20 19.06 7.98
C HIS A 335 -5.76 19.47 9.35
N PRO A 336 -6.73 18.72 9.94
CA PRO A 336 -7.39 19.10 11.21
C PRO A 336 -6.45 19.47 12.36
N ARG A 337 -5.30 18.79 12.48
CA ARG A 337 -4.23 19.09 13.46
C ARG A 337 -3.68 20.52 13.36
N TYR A 338 -3.67 21.12 12.18
CA TYR A 338 -3.10 22.45 11.91
C TYR A 338 -4.17 23.55 11.81
N ARG A 339 -5.46 23.21 12.00
CA ARG A 339 -6.51 24.24 12.07
C ARG A 339 -6.32 25.08 13.32
N ASN A 340 -6.31 26.39 13.15
CA ASN A 340 -6.19 27.32 14.26
C ASN A 340 -7.40 27.15 15.19
N PRO A 341 -7.24 26.88 16.51
CA PRO A 341 -8.36 26.71 17.43
C PRO A 341 -9.33 27.89 17.45
N ARG A 342 -8.84 29.10 17.12
CA ARG A 342 -9.68 30.31 16.99
C ARG A 342 -10.69 30.21 15.84
N GLN A 343 -10.33 29.58 14.71
CA GLN A 343 -11.27 29.33 13.61
C GLN A 343 -12.35 28.30 13.99
N MET A 344 -12.08 27.38 14.92
CA MET A 344 -13.10 26.48 15.49
C MET A 344 -14.11 27.21 16.40
N LEU A 345 -13.67 28.27 17.08
CA LEU A 345 -14.46 29.02 18.06
C LEU A 345 -15.41 30.07 17.44
N GLU A 346 -15.30 30.38 16.15
CA GLU A 346 -16.15 31.42 15.54
C GLU A 346 -17.58 30.97 15.19
N ARG A 347 -17.90 29.67 15.21
CA ARG A 347 -19.25 29.20 14.86
C ARG A 347 -19.95 28.16 15.78
N PRO A 348 -19.62 27.99 17.09
CA PRO A 348 -20.38 27.09 17.95
C PRO A 348 -21.80 27.61 18.23
N LYS A 349 -22.00 28.93 18.32
CA LYS A 349 -23.34 29.54 18.47
C LYS A 349 -24.18 29.38 17.19
N LEU A 350 -23.56 29.55 16.03
CA LEU A 350 -24.22 29.36 14.73
C LEU A 350 -24.57 27.88 14.51
N ARG A 351 -23.65 26.95 14.79
CA ARG A 351 -23.91 25.50 14.72
C ARG A 351 -25.01 25.05 15.69
N ARG A 352 -25.04 25.54 16.94
CA ARG A 352 -26.15 25.25 17.86
C ARG A 352 -27.48 25.79 17.37
N LYS A 353 -27.52 27.04 16.88
CA LYS A 353 -28.75 27.61 16.31
C LYS A 353 -29.20 26.86 15.06
N LEU A 354 -28.29 26.47 14.17
CA LEU A 354 -28.63 25.69 12.98
C LEU A 354 -29.10 24.28 13.33
N ALA A 355 -28.44 23.60 14.26
CA ALA A 355 -28.90 22.29 14.74
C ALA A 355 -30.30 22.38 15.38
N GLN A 356 -30.57 23.42 16.18
CA GLN A 356 -31.89 23.67 16.76
C GLN A 356 -32.95 23.95 15.69
N LEU A 357 -32.62 24.73 14.67
CA LEU A 357 -33.50 25.01 13.53
C LEU A 357 -33.77 23.75 12.68
N VAL A 358 -32.74 22.97 12.37
CA VAL A 358 -32.85 21.70 11.62
C VAL A 358 -33.70 20.70 12.39
N SER A 359 -33.46 20.52 13.70
CA SER A 359 -34.27 19.63 14.55
C SER A 359 -35.69 20.16 14.78
N GLY A 360 -35.91 21.47 14.71
CA GLY A 360 -37.24 22.08 14.71
C GLY A 360 -38.00 21.78 13.42
N LEU A 361 -37.33 21.94 12.27
CA LEU A 361 -37.90 21.67 10.96
C LEU A 361 -38.19 20.18 10.74
N ALA A 362 -37.27 19.29 11.17
CA ALA A 362 -37.46 17.85 11.09
C ALA A 362 -38.68 17.40 11.92
N ARG A 363 -38.89 17.97 13.12
CA ARG A 363 -40.08 17.72 13.94
C ARG A 363 -41.35 18.28 13.32
N ALA A 364 -41.29 19.47 12.71
CA ALA A 364 -42.42 20.05 11.99
C ALA A 364 -42.80 19.23 10.74
N LEU A 365 -41.81 18.70 10.02
CA LEU A 365 -42.01 17.82 8.86
C LEU A 365 -42.52 16.43 9.28
N GLN A 366 -42.02 15.86 10.38
CA GLN A 366 -42.57 14.62 10.95
C GLN A 366 -44.00 14.80 11.48
N GLY A 367 -44.33 15.96 12.04
CA GLY A 367 -45.69 16.30 12.45
C GLY A 367 -46.64 16.54 11.27
N SER A 368 -46.14 17.03 10.12
CA SER A 368 -46.94 17.31 8.92
C SER A 368 -47.07 16.11 7.96
N LEU A 369 -46.21 15.10 8.07
CA LEU A 369 -46.31 13.82 7.34
C LEU A 369 -47.52 12.95 7.73
N GLY A 370 -48.34 13.39 8.70
CA GLY A 370 -49.66 12.81 9.00
C GLY A 370 -50.78 13.21 8.03
N LEU A 371 -50.56 14.12 7.07
CA LEU A 371 -51.61 14.64 6.18
C LEU A 371 -51.32 14.38 4.69
N ARG A 372 -51.81 13.23 4.21
CA ARG A 372 -51.88 12.84 2.79
C ARG A 372 -52.57 13.87 1.86
N HIS A 373 -53.26 14.88 2.40
CA HIS A 373 -53.98 15.90 1.61
C HIS A 373 -53.14 17.09 1.15
N LEU A 374 -51.94 17.32 1.69
CA LEU A 374 -51.06 18.41 1.23
C LEU A 374 -50.16 18.03 0.04
N ILE A 375 -50.01 16.73 -0.22
CA ILE A 375 -49.15 16.21 -1.30
C ILE A 375 -49.70 16.60 -2.69
N ASP A 376 -51.02 16.66 -2.85
CA ASP A 376 -51.64 17.08 -4.11
C ASP A 376 -51.53 18.60 -4.33
N LEU A 377 -51.51 19.40 -3.25
CA LEU A 377 -51.38 20.87 -3.29
C LEU A 377 -49.93 21.37 -3.47
N MET A 378 -48.92 20.58 -3.08
CA MET A 378 -47.50 21.00 -3.13
C MET A 378 -46.69 20.41 -4.30
N THR A 379 -47.34 19.75 -5.26
CA THR A 379 -46.72 19.23 -6.49
C THR A 379 -45.85 20.26 -7.24
N PRO A 380 -46.19 21.57 -7.31
CA PRO A 380 -45.34 22.56 -7.97
C PRO A 380 -44.05 22.93 -7.22
N SER A 381 -43.95 22.67 -5.91
CA SER A 381 -42.88 23.19 -5.03
C SER A 381 -41.81 22.15 -4.65
N ARG A 382 -41.93 20.93 -5.21
CA ARG A 382 -41.02 19.79 -4.97
C ARG A 382 -39.52 20.10 -5.13
N PRO A 383 -39.06 20.90 -6.11
CA PRO A 383 -37.63 21.17 -6.30
C PRO A 383 -37.03 21.96 -5.12
N VAL A 384 -37.76 22.96 -4.62
CA VAL A 384 -37.31 23.84 -3.54
C VAL A 384 -37.21 23.09 -2.22
N LEU A 385 -38.17 22.19 -1.94
CA LEU A 385 -38.11 21.34 -0.76
C LEU A 385 -36.95 20.33 -0.81
N HIS A 386 -36.62 19.83 -2.00
CA HIS A 386 -35.50 18.92 -2.18
C HIS A 386 -34.14 19.60 -1.94
N ASP A 387 -33.98 20.84 -2.40
CA ASP A 387 -32.78 21.65 -2.15
C ASP A 387 -32.63 22.02 -0.66
N ILE A 388 -33.74 22.31 0.01
CA ILE A 388 -33.74 22.59 1.46
C ILE A 388 -33.37 21.34 2.25
N ILE A 389 -33.93 20.16 1.93
CA ILE A 389 -33.60 18.90 2.59
C ILE A 389 -32.13 18.54 2.37
N ALA A 390 -31.63 18.63 1.13
CA ALA A 390 -30.23 18.39 0.80
C ALA A 390 -29.28 19.34 1.57
N THR A 391 -29.68 20.60 1.75
CA THR A 391 -28.92 21.60 2.53
C THR A 391 -28.93 21.29 4.02
N LEU A 392 -30.05 20.81 4.59
CA LEU A 392 -30.18 20.49 6.01
C LEU A 392 -29.45 19.18 6.37
N GLU A 393 -29.46 18.20 5.47
CA GLU A 393 -28.69 16.97 5.60
C GLU A 393 -27.17 17.22 5.52
N ALA A 394 -26.73 18.28 4.82
CA ALA A 394 -25.32 18.68 4.78
C ALA A 394 -24.82 19.30 6.09
N ILE A 395 -25.73 19.64 7.02
CA ILE A 395 -25.40 20.39 8.24
C ILE A 395 -25.55 19.54 9.52
N HIS A 396 -26.29 18.43 9.47
CA HIS A 396 -26.47 17.57 10.64
C HIS A 396 -25.31 16.56 10.79
N VAL A 397 -24.43 16.81 11.76
CA VAL A 397 -23.44 15.84 12.26
C VAL A 397 -23.94 15.33 13.61
N PRO A 398 -24.34 14.05 13.76
CA PRO A 398 -24.49 13.46 15.08
C PRO A 398 -23.11 13.26 15.70
N THR A 399 -22.94 13.68 16.95
CA THR A 399 -21.73 13.37 17.71
C THR A 399 -21.82 11.91 18.17
N PRO A 400 -20.82 11.05 17.92
CA PRO A 400 -20.89 9.68 18.39
C PRO A 400 -20.73 9.65 19.92
N ARG A 401 -21.78 9.20 20.61
CA ARG A 401 -21.71 8.68 21.97
C ARG A 401 -21.81 7.17 21.90
N SER A 402 -20.67 6.49 21.81
CA SER A 402 -20.53 5.11 22.28
C SER A 402 -19.06 4.78 22.52
N PRO A 403 -18.70 4.15 23.66
CA PRO A 403 -17.37 3.63 23.89
C PRO A 403 -17.09 2.46 22.94
N LEU A 404 -15.90 2.47 22.34
CA LEU A 404 -15.39 1.41 21.46
C LEU A 404 -15.39 0.06 22.20
N GLN A 405 -16.08 -0.94 21.65
CA GLN A 405 -15.87 -2.34 22.04
C GLN A 405 -14.62 -2.88 21.34
N PRO A 406 -13.81 -3.73 21.99
CA PRO A 406 -12.68 -4.39 21.36
C PRO A 406 -13.15 -5.36 20.27
N SER A 407 -12.53 -5.28 19.10
CA SER A 407 -12.82 -6.13 17.94
C SER A 407 -12.36 -7.58 18.16
N PRO A 408 -13.11 -8.60 17.70
CA PRO A 408 -12.68 -10.01 17.72
C PRO A 408 -11.61 -10.31 16.66
N PRO A 409 -10.87 -11.45 16.80
CA PRO A 409 -9.60 -11.68 16.11
C PRO A 409 -9.78 -11.91 14.61
N GLY A 410 -9.42 -10.90 13.82
CA GLY A 410 -9.31 -10.96 12.37
C GLY A 410 -7.88 -10.71 11.94
N SER A 411 -7.26 -11.68 11.27
CA SER A 411 -5.94 -11.59 10.67
C SER A 411 -5.86 -10.43 9.68
N ASP A 412 -4.87 -9.57 9.88
CA ASP A 412 -4.49 -8.54 8.91
C ASP A 412 -3.73 -9.25 7.77
N ARG A 413 -4.50 -9.63 6.73
CA ARG A 413 -4.04 -9.96 5.36
C ARG A 413 -3.48 -11.35 5.04
N THR A 414 -3.83 -12.43 5.76
CA THR A 414 -3.78 -13.82 5.19
C THR A 414 -4.73 -14.75 5.96
N PRO A 415 -5.60 -15.56 5.32
CA PRO A 415 -6.20 -16.70 5.99
C PRO A 415 -5.17 -17.84 6.08
N ASP A 416 -4.78 -18.24 7.29
CA ASP A 416 -4.16 -19.54 7.54
C ASP A 416 -5.26 -20.61 7.65
N LEU A 417 -4.97 -21.77 7.07
CA LEU A 417 -5.66 -23.08 7.14
C LEU A 417 -6.88 -23.30 6.22
N ALA A 418 -6.63 -23.95 5.08
CA ALA A 418 -7.50 -25.00 4.55
C ALA A 418 -6.71 -26.33 4.59
N PRO A 419 -7.33 -27.48 4.94
CA PRO A 419 -6.64 -28.74 5.11
C PRO A 419 -6.26 -29.37 3.76
N ASP A 420 -5.25 -30.23 3.82
CA ASP A 420 -4.70 -31.05 2.74
C ASP A 420 -5.76 -31.60 1.76
N ALA A 421 -5.56 -31.32 0.48
CA ALA A 421 -6.06 -32.15 -0.61
C ALA A 421 -4.86 -32.53 -1.49
N GLY A 422 -4.60 -33.83 -1.57
CA GLY A 422 -3.51 -34.44 -2.33
C GLY A 422 -3.60 -34.25 -3.85
N PRO A 423 -2.64 -34.82 -4.60
CA PRO A 423 -2.26 -34.35 -5.92
C PRO A 423 -3.15 -34.95 -7.02
N GLY A 424 -3.46 -34.12 -8.02
CA GLY A 424 -3.87 -34.60 -9.35
C GLY A 424 -5.15 -33.94 -9.86
N GLU A 425 -5.01 -32.91 -10.69
CA GLU A 425 -5.74 -32.83 -11.96
C GLU A 425 -5.14 -31.72 -12.83
N GLU A 426 -4.52 -32.13 -13.95
CA GLU A 426 -4.11 -31.29 -15.06
C GLU A 426 -5.34 -30.56 -15.64
N ILE A 427 -5.39 -29.23 -15.47
CA ILE A 427 -6.34 -28.40 -16.21
C ILE A 427 -5.75 -28.10 -17.59
N ARG A 428 -6.22 -28.86 -18.58
CA ARG A 428 -5.99 -28.66 -20.01
C ARG A 428 -6.46 -27.26 -20.44
N HIS A 429 -5.58 -26.53 -21.11
CA HIS A 429 -5.91 -25.31 -21.85
C HIS A 429 -6.82 -25.64 -23.05
N GLY A 430 -8.05 -25.12 -23.04
CA GLY A 430 -8.94 -25.12 -24.21
C GLY A 430 -8.53 -24.07 -25.25
N PRO A 431 -8.69 -24.35 -26.56
CA PRO A 431 -8.17 -23.49 -27.62
C PRO A 431 -9.07 -22.30 -27.96
N ARG A 432 -8.42 -21.29 -28.55
CA ARG A 432 -8.98 -20.09 -29.19
C ARG A 432 -10.09 -20.46 -30.20
N ARG A 433 -11.19 -19.70 -30.18
CA ARG A 433 -12.20 -19.70 -31.24
C ARG A 433 -11.92 -18.55 -32.20
N ASP A 434 -11.62 -18.90 -33.43
CA ASP A 434 -11.79 -18.05 -34.61
C ASP A 434 -13.20 -18.30 -35.17
N ASP A 435 -13.87 -17.22 -35.59
CA ASP A 435 -15.09 -17.24 -36.41
C ASP A 435 -14.81 -17.85 -37.79
N PRO A 436 -15.74 -18.60 -38.39
CA PRO A 436 -16.51 -17.98 -39.48
C PRO A 436 -17.96 -18.47 -39.65
N GLY A 437 -18.83 -17.50 -39.98
CA GLY A 437 -19.64 -17.45 -41.21
C GLY A 437 -20.47 -18.65 -41.70
N VAL A 438 -21.80 -18.48 -41.61
CA VAL A 438 -22.85 -18.76 -42.62
C VAL A 438 -22.89 -20.14 -43.32
N ARG A 439 -23.92 -20.97 -43.04
CA ARG A 439 -25.02 -21.40 -43.95
C ARG A 439 -25.75 -22.69 -43.50
N HIS A 440 -27.08 -22.61 -43.61
CA HIS A 440 -28.09 -23.64 -43.93
C HIS A 440 -28.35 -24.90 -43.06
N LEU A 441 -29.57 -24.92 -42.46
CA LEU A 441 -30.68 -25.87 -42.68
C LEU A 441 -30.39 -27.40 -42.67
N GLU A 442 -30.87 -28.13 -41.65
CA GLU A 442 -32.06 -29.01 -41.70
C GLU A 442 -32.22 -29.91 -40.44
N ARG A 443 -33.49 -30.12 -40.04
CA ARG A 443 -34.22 -31.25 -39.38
C ARG A 443 -33.39 -32.39 -38.71
N ALA A 444 -33.79 -33.03 -37.60
CA ALA A 444 -35.10 -33.54 -37.14
C ALA A 444 -35.03 -33.90 -35.62
N HIS A 445 -36.10 -33.73 -34.81
CA HIS A 445 -36.94 -34.80 -34.18
C HIS A 445 -36.15 -36.03 -33.67
N SER A 446 -36.24 -36.54 -32.44
CA SER A 446 -37.37 -36.70 -31.51
C SER A 446 -36.88 -37.24 -30.12
N PRO A 447 -37.76 -37.44 -29.12
CA PRO A 447 -37.45 -37.40 -27.67
C PRO A 447 -37.49 -38.76 -26.95
N ARG A 448 -37.42 -38.70 -25.59
CA ARG A 448 -37.67 -39.72 -24.52
C ARG A 448 -36.38 -40.15 -23.80
N THR A 449 -36.33 -40.37 -22.48
CA THR A 449 -37.34 -40.89 -21.54
C THR A 449 -36.92 -40.64 -20.09
N ALA A 450 -37.91 -40.58 -19.20
CA ALA A 450 -37.79 -40.61 -17.75
C ALA A 450 -37.63 -42.05 -17.20
N ALA A 451 -36.93 -42.19 -16.08
CA ALA A 451 -37.12 -43.19 -15.00
C ALA A 451 -36.03 -42.95 -13.94
N ASP A 452 -36.36 -42.45 -12.74
CA ASP A 452 -36.82 -43.21 -11.57
C ASP A 452 -35.67 -43.94 -10.84
N ARG A 453 -35.37 -43.51 -9.59
CA ARG A 453 -35.15 -44.38 -8.41
C ARG A 453 -34.71 -43.59 -7.16
N ARG A 454 -35.67 -43.49 -6.23
CA ARG A 454 -35.62 -43.85 -4.79
C ARG A 454 -34.36 -43.58 -3.94
N ARG A 455 -34.57 -42.73 -2.93
CA ARG A 455 -34.14 -42.73 -1.50
C ARG A 455 -33.62 -44.07 -0.91
N PRO A 456 -32.75 -44.04 0.13
CA PRO A 456 -33.24 -43.92 1.52
C PRO A 456 -32.40 -43.08 2.50
N SER A 457 -33.10 -42.72 3.57
CA SER A 457 -32.73 -42.06 4.83
C SER A 457 -32.04 -42.98 5.84
N ARG A 458 -31.20 -42.41 6.72
CA ARG A 458 -30.81 -42.86 8.08
C ARG A 458 -30.29 -41.60 8.81
N SER A 459 -30.81 -41.07 9.93
CA SER A 459 -30.87 -41.58 11.33
C SER A 459 -29.52 -42.14 11.79
N GLY A 460 -28.86 -41.71 12.86
CA GLY A 460 -29.08 -40.76 13.94
C GLY A 460 -27.81 -40.76 14.81
N GLU A 461 -27.93 -40.30 16.05
CA GLU A 461 -27.01 -40.44 17.21
C GLU A 461 -26.46 -39.12 17.78
N ASP A 462 -26.98 -38.88 18.98
CA ASP A 462 -26.51 -38.00 20.05
C ASP A 462 -25.11 -38.40 20.54
N ASP A 463 -24.33 -37.43 21.03
CA ASP A 463 -23.72 -37.58 22.35
C ASP A 463 -23.27 -36.22 22.96
N SER A 464 -23.99 -35.82 24.00
CA SER A 464 -23.52 -35.54 25.36
C SER A 464 -22.19 -34.78 25.61
N SER A 465 -22.36 -33.61 26.26
CA SER A 465 -21.42 -32.71 26.99
C SER A 465 -20.51 -33.41 28.04
N PRO A 466 -19.46 -32.80 28.67
CA PRO A 466 -19.45 -31.50 29.39
C PRO A 466 -18.18 -30.62 29.14
N GLY A 467 -18.14 -29.31 29.34
CA GLY A 467 -18.49 -28.54 30.53
C GLY A 467 -17.25 -28.34 31.41
N ALA A 468 -16.55 -27.21 31.25
CA ALA A 468 -15.49 -26.80 32.18
C ALA A 468 -15.39 -25.26 32.27
N ASP A 469 -15.76 -24.77 33.45
CA ASP A 469 -15.49 -23.45 34.02
C ASP A 469 -14.01 -23.04 33.92
N ARG A 470 -13.77 -21.73 33.74
CA ARG A 470 -12.79 -20.96 34.54
C ARG A 470 -12.86 -19.45 34.23
N SER A 471 -13.54 -18.76 35.13
CA SER A 471 -13.01 -17.64 35.94
C SER A 471 -12.17 -16.56 35.26
N THR A 472 -12.79 -15.39 35.11
CA THR A 472 -12.19 -14.05 35.08
C THR A 472 -11.46 -13.71 36.39
N PRO A 473 -10.41 -12.88 36.32
CA PRO A 473 -10.15 -11.88 37.36
C PRO A 473 -10.14 -10.46 36.77
N GLY A 474 -10.75 -9.54 37.52
CA GLY A 474 -10.86 -8.11 37.21
C GLY A 474 -9.57 -7.30 37.41
N PRO A 475 -9.65 -5.98 37.18
CA PRO A 475 -8.51 -5.11 36.91
C PRO A 475 -7.90 -4.56 38.20
N ASN A 476 -6.57 -4.40 38.22
CA ASN A 476 -5.89 -3.65 39.25
C ASN A 476 -5.19 -2.43 38.65
N ASP A 477 -5.63 -1.27 39.13
CA ASP A 477 -4.95 0.02 39.08
C ASP A 477 -3.49 -0.10 39.53
N ARG A 478 -2.59 0.57 38.79
CA ARG A 478 -1.39 1.21 39.36
C ARG A 478 -0.88 2.28 38.42
N ARG A 479 -1.14 3.53 38.82
CA ARG A 479 -0.43 4.74 38.36
C ARG A 479 1.00 4.69 38.90
N HIS A 480 1.98 4.91 38.04
CA HIS A 480 3.23 5.57 38.42
C HIS A 480 3.71 6.41 37.23
N GLY A 481 3.76 7.73 37.46
CA GLY A 481 4.47 8.66 36.61
C GLY A 481 5.96 8.61 36.93
N VAL A 482 6.78 8.76 35.91
CA VAL A 482 8.18 9.11 36.00
C VAL A 482 8.47 10.05 34.83
N ASP A 483 8.88 11.27 35.17
CA ASP A 483 9.48 12.27 34.30
C ASP A 483 10.84 11.78 33.82
N GLU A 484 11.17 11.93 32.53
CA GLU A 484 12.56 11.95 32.06
C GLU A 484 12.71 12.78 30.76
N PRO A 485 13.92 13.31 30.48
CA PRO A 485 14.12 14.66 29.98
C PRO A 485 14.42 14.74 28.47
N GLU A 486 14.28 15.96 27.96
CA GLU A 486 14.61 16.36 26.59
C GLU A 486 16.10 16.15 26.27
N HIS A 487 16.41 15.14 25.45
CA HIS A 487 17.66 15.08 24.70
C HIS A 487 17.46 15.69 23.31
N ARG A 488 18.09 16.85 23.07
CA ARG A 488 18.26 17.44 21.74
C ARG A 488 19.37 16.67 21.02
N GLU A 489 19.01 15.84 20.04
CA GLU A 489 19.96 15.33 19.04
C GLU A 489 20.18 16.39 17.95
N ALA A 490 21.46 16.65 17.64
CA ALA A 490 21.89 17.43 16.49
C ALA A 490 21.56 16.68 15.19
N PRO A 491 21.37 17.38 14.04
CA PRO A 491 20.99 16.73 12.79
C PRO A 491 22.12 15.83 12.28
N VAL A 492 21.86 14.52 12.28
CA VAL A 492 22.67 13.52 11.58
C VAL A 492 22.53 13.77 10.08
N GLY A 493 23.64 14.06 9.40
CA GLY A 493 23.67 14.23 7.95
C GLY A 493 23.23 12.95 7.24
N ASP A 494 22.31 13.08 6.29
CA ASP A 494 21.80 11.96 5.51
C ASP A 494 22.85 11.51 4.48
N ASP A 495 23.63 10.49 4.84
CA ASP A 495 24.57 9.85 3.92
C ASP A 495 23.79 9.07 2.85
N GLY A 496 23.75 9.62 1.64
CA GLY A 496 23.10 9.02 0.47
C GLY A 496 23.64 7.63 0.11
N PRO A 497 22.84 6.79 -0.60
CA PRO A 497 23.16 5.40 -0.90
C PRO A 497 24.45 5.20 -1.71
N ALA A 498 24.84 6.17 -2.54
CA ALA A 498 26.08 6.13 -3.31
C ALA A 498 27.32 6.12 -2.42
N ARG A 499 27.40 7.00 -1.40
CA ARG A 499 28.52 7.05 -0.45
C ARG A 499 28.60 5.78 0.41
N ARG A 500 27.45 5.20 0.78
CA ARG A 500 27.40 3.91 1.49
C ARG A 500 27.92 2.75 0.62
N LEU A 501 27.68 2.81 -0.70
CA LEU A 501 28.15 1.83 -1.68
C LEU A 501 29.67 1.79 -1.79
N THR A 502 30.26 2.98 -1.84
CA THR A 502 31.69 3.20 -1.98
C THR A 502 32.46 2.65 -0.77
N TRP A 503 32.05 3.05 0.44
CA TRP A 503 32.68 2.64 1.70
C TRP A 503 32.76 1.12 1.89
N TRP A 504 31.68 0.39 1.61
CA TRP A 504 31.67 -1.06 1.73
C TRP A 504 32.68 -1.72 0.75
N ARG A 505 32.75 -1.26 -0.50
CA ARG A 505 33.69 -1.82 -1.48
C ARG A 505 35.16 -1.70 -1.01
N TYR A 506 35.52 -0.58 -0.37
CA TYR A 506 36.85 -0.38 0.23
C TYR A 506 37.11 -1.34 1.40
N VAL A 507 36.23 -1.33 2.41
CA VAL A 507 36.33 -2.25 3.56
C VAL A 507 36.50 -3.70 3.10
N ARG A 508 35.75 -4.13 2.08
CA ARG A 508 35.86 -5.49 1.53
C ARG A 508 37.22 -5.77 0.91
N ARG A 509 37.64 -4.89 0.01
CA ARG A 509 38.87 -5.04 -0.79
C ARG A 509 40.07 -5.11 0.15
N ASP A 510 40.12 -4.18 1.09
CA ASP A 510 41.29 -3.98 1.94
C ASP A 510 41.36 -5.03 3.05
N LEU A 511 40.23 -5.44 3.63
CA LEU A 511 40.22 -6.59 4.55
C LEU A 511 40.64 -7.88 3.84
N ARG A 512 40.17 -8.13 2.60
CA ARG A 512 40.61 -9.31 1.83
C ARG A 512 42.09 -9.26 1.45
N ALA A 513 42.64 -8.08 1.20
CA ALA A 513 44.06 -7.92 0.95
C ALA A 513 44.89 -8.14 2.22
N ALA A 514 44.41 -7.67 3.38
CA ALA A 514 45.09 -7.81 4.66
C ALA A 514 45.02 -9.23 5.24
N PHE A 515 43.93 -9.97 4.97
CA PHE A 515 43.73 -11.33 5.47
C PHE A 515 43.37 -12.30 4.32
N PRO A 516 44.32 -12.57 3.40
CA PRO A 516 44.05 -13.34 2.18
C PRO A 516 43.67 -14.80 2.43
N ASP A 517 44.16 -15.38 3.51
CA ASP A 517 43.91 -16.78 3.89
C ASP A 517 42.75 -16.95 4.88
N SER A 518 42.22 -15.84 5.40
CA SER A 518 41.12 -15.86 6.37
C SER A 518 39.75 -15.92 5.69
N ASN A 519 38.81 -16.58 6.36
CA ASN A 519 37.41 -16.58 5.95
C ASN A 519 36.73 -15.28 6.41
N ILE A 520 36.82 -14.24 5.58
CA ILE A 520 36.21 -12.93 5.84
C ILE A 520 34.78 -12.90 5.29
N ARG A 521 33.82 -12.61 6.16
CA ARG A 521 32.42 -12.35 5.81
C ARG A 521 32.02 -10.99 6.34
N ILE A 522 31.24 -10.23 5.57
CA ILE A 522 30.88 -8.87 5.96
C ILE A 522 29.42 -8.65 5.64
N LEU A 523 28.67 -8.25 6.66
CA LEU A 523 27.23 -8.09 6.65
C LEU A 523 26.87 -6.64 6.94
N PRO A 524 26.14 -5.95 6.07
CA PRO A 524 25.59 -4.65 6.44
C PRO A 524 24.57 -4.77 7.59
N ARG A 525 24.74 -3.94 8.62
CA ARG A 525 23.86 -3.86 9.79
C ARG A 525 23.20 -2.46 9.89
N PRO A 526 22.33 -2.09 8.92
CA PRO A 526 21.75 -0.75 8.86
C PRO A 526 20.87 -0.38 10.05
N GLY A 527 20.42 -1.36 10.85
CA GLY A 527 19.65 -1.12 12.08
C GLY A 527 20.50 -0.61 13.26
N ILE A 528 21.83 -0.69 13.18
CA ILE A 528 22.75 -0.25 14.23
C ILE A 528 23.24 1.18 13.96
N GLY A 529 23.46 1.51 12.69
CA GLY A 529 23.85 2.84 12.26
C GLY A 529 24.05 2.93 10.74
N PRO A 530 24.05 4.14 10.16
CA PRO A 530 24.37 4.34 8.76
C PRO A 530 25.82 3.89 8.49
N GLY A 531 25.97 2.85 7.67
CA GLY A 531 27.29 2.26 7.43
C GLY A 531 27.80 1.46 8.62
N ALA A 532 26.95 0.80 9.41
CA ALA A 532 27.42 -0.27 10.28
C ALA A 532 27.55 -1.59 9.49
N LEU A 533 28.62 -2.34 9.74
CA LEU A 533 28.89 -3.66 9.19
C LEU A 533 29.18 -4.62 10.34
N GLN A 534 28.73 -5.86 10.23
CA GLN A 534 29.24 -6.97 11.00
C GLN A 534 30.26 -7.72 10.15
N VAL A 535 31.52 -7.65 10.53
CA VAL A 535 32.62 -8.44 9.95
C VAL A 535 32.77 -9.72 10.77
N ARG A 536 32.84 -10.85 10.10
CA ARG A 536 33.19 -12.14 10.68
C ARG A 536 34.53 -12.57 10.09
N LEU A 537 35.54 -12.75 10.94
CA LEU A 537 36.90 -13.13 10.57
C LEU A 537 37.24 -14.42 11.32
N ASP A 538 37.40 -15.53 10.60
CA ASP A 538 37.76 -16.84 11.16
C ASP A 538 36.91 -17.33 12.36
N GLY A 539 35.66 -16.85 12.42
CA GLY A 539 34.68 -17.21 13.44
C GLY A 539 34.37 -16.06 14.41
N ASP A 540 35.33 -15.15 14.62
CA ASP A 540 35.17 -13.97 15.45
C ASP A 540 34.28 -12.94 14.78
N ILE A 541 33.45 -12.26 15.58
CA ILE A 541 32.48 -11.29 15.11
C ILE A 541 32.92 -9.90 15.60
N PHE A 542 32.97 -8.97 14.66
CA PHE A 542 33.23 -7.56 14.87
C PHE A 542 32.06 -6.78 14.29
N LEU A 543 31.50 -5.89 15.08
CA LEU A 543 30.59 -4.87 14.64
C LEU A 543 31.39 -3.60 14.47
N VAL A 544 31.34 -3.02 13.28
CA VAL A 544 32.20 -1.92 12.87
C VAL A 544 31.40 -0.88 12.08
N ASP A 545 31.87 0.35 12.04
CA ASP A 545 31.30 1.41 11.22
C ASP A 545 32.40 2.36 10.71
N ARG A 546 32.00 3.50 10.12
CA ARG A 546 32.95 4.53 9.66
C ARG A 546 33.74 5.19 10.80
N GLN A 547 33.34 5.00 12.05
CA GLN A 547 33.98 5.62 13.21
C GLN A 547 34.97 4.66 13.88
N GLY A 548 34.81 3.36 13.70
CA GLY A 548 35.73 2.34 14.18
C GLY A 548 35.04 1.00 14.46
N ILE A 549 35.60 0.25 15.40
CA ILE A 549 34.97 -0.97 15.91
C ILE A 549 34.00 -0.58 17.03
N LEU A 550 32.73 -0.92 16.84
CA LEU A 550 31.65 -0.68 17.80
C LEU A 550 31.61 -1.78 18.89
N GLU A 551 31.79 -3.04 18.48
CA GLU A 551 31.72 -4.21 19.38
C GLU A 551 32.51 -5.38 18.75
N GLY A 552 33.07 -6.30 19.53
CA GLY A 552 33.67 -7.52 18.96
C GLY A 552 34.83 -8.12 19.73
N ALA A 553 35.38 -9.21 19.18
CA ALA A 553 36.55 -9.90 19.73
C ALA A 553 37.77 -8.97 19.78
N LYS A 554 38.67 -9.19 20.76
CA LYS A 554 39.91 -8.41 20.88
C LYS A 554 41.00 -9.01 19.98
N ASP A 555 40.81 -8.95 18.67
CA ASP A 555 41.86 -9.26 17.72
C ASP A 555 42.66 -7.97 17.41
N ALA A 556 43.93 -7.96 17.81
CA ALA A 556 44.80 -6.81 17.66
C ALA A 556 45.16 -6.53 16.19
N ALA A 557 45.25 -7.56 15.35
CA ALA A 557 45.57 -7.43 13.93
C ALA A 557 44.38 -6.82 13.17
N PHE A 558 43.17 -7.35 13.39
CA PHE A 558 41.94 -6.80 12.84
C PHE A 558 41.72 -5.35 13.30
N SER A 559 41.90 -5.07 14.60
CA SER A 559 41.73 -3.72 15.13
C SER A 559 42.69 -2.71 14.50
N THR A 560 43.94 -3.11 14.30
CA THR A 560 44.96 -2.26 13.65
C THR A 560 44.60 -2.01 12.19
N VAL A 561 44.30 -3.07 11.42
CA VAL A 561 43.94 -2.95 10.00
C VAL A 561 42.68 -2.10 9.83
N TYR A 562 41.66 -2.31 10.67
CA TYR A 562 40.41 -1.57 10.58
C TYR A 562 40.58 -0.09 10.95
N ALA A 563 41.40 0.22 11.97
CA ALA A 563 41.73 1.60 12.32
C ALA A 563 42.45 2.32 11.16
N THR A 564 43.43 1.69 10.53
CA THR A 564 44.12 2.25 9.35
C THR A 564 43.15 2.54 8.21
N LEU A 565 42.22 1.62 7.95
CA LEU A 565 41.21 1.79 6.91
C LEU A 565 40.28 2.97 7.20
N VAL A 566 39.82 3.12 8.44
CA VAL A 566 38.97 4.25 8.86
C VAL A 566 39.71 5.58 8.68
N ASP A 567 40.99 5.65 9.03
CA ASP A 567 41.79 6.87 8.89
C ASP A 567 42.05 7.23 7.42
N GLU A 568 42.30 6.25 6.55
CA GLU A 568 42.46 6.48 5.11
C GLU A 568 41.18 7.03 4.48
N LEU A 569 40.02 6.48 4.87
CA LEU A 569 38.71 6.93 4.39
C LEU A 569 38.37 8.34 4.87
N ARG A 570 38.65 8.67 6.13
CA ARG A 570 38.47 10.04 6.66
C ARG A 570 39.32 11.04 5.88
N THR A 571 40.57 10.68 5.61
CA THR A 571 41.49 11.51 4.83
C THR A 571 40.97 11.77 3.41
N GLN A 572 40.34 10.77 2.78
CA GLN A 572 39.73 10.94 1.45
C GLN A 572 38.45 11.78 1.49
N GLU A 573 37.60 11.63 2.51
CA GLU A 573 36.39 12.45 2.70
C GLU A 573 36.74 13.93 2.92
N ASP A 574 37.79 14.22 3.71
CA ASP A 574 38.27 15.59 3.97
C ASP A 574 38.85 16.26 2.72
N LEU A 575 39.37 15.48 1.78
CA LEU A 575 39.91 15.99 0.51
C LEU A 575 38.83 16.24 -0.54
N GLY A 576 37.55 15.93 -0.26
CA GLY A 576 36.45 16.10 -1.21
C GLY A 576 36.59 15.26 -2.48
N ALA A 577 37.49 14.27 -2.48
CA ALA A 577 37.70 13.38 -3.59
C ALA A 577 36.64 12.27 -3.55
N ASP A 578 35.84 12.14 -4.59
CA ASP A 578 35.04 10.92 -4.78
C ASP A 578 36.03 9.80 -5.11
N PRO A 579 36.17 8.78 -4.26
CA PRO A 579 37.28 7.84 -4.40
C PRO A 579 36.98 6.96 -5.63
N SER A 580 37.72 7.24 -6.70
CA SER A 580 37.63 6.49 -7.95
C SER A 580 38.23 5.09 -7.74
N PRO A 581 37.57 4.02 -8.20
CA PRO A 581 38.07 2.66 -8.04
C PRO A 581 39.38 2.37 -8.80
N ASP A 582 39.81 3.24 -9.72
CA ASP A 582 40.91 2.98 -10.66
C ASP A 582 42.29 3.56 -10.29
N LEU A 583 42.46 4.24 -9.15
CA LEU A 583 43.69 5.01 -8.86
C LEU A 583 44.67 4.42 -7.83
N CYS A 584 44.54 3.14 -7.43
CA CYS A 584 45.54 2.48 -6.57
C CYS A 584 46.09 1.20 -7.19
N GLY A 585 46.77 1.36 -8.32
CA GLY A 585 47.54 0.31 -8.99
C GLY A 585 49.02 0.66 -9.09
N ALA A 586 49.70 0.93 -7.97
CA ALA A 586 51.15 0.81 -7.78
C ALA A 586 51.58 1.40 -6.43
N GLY A 587 52.06 0.56 -5.50
CA GLY A 587 52.65 1.05 -4.26
C GLY A 587 52.64 0.04 -3.14
N ALA A 588 53.35 -1.09 -3.30
CA ALA A 588 53.68 -1.95 -2.17
C ALA A 588 54.69 -1.23 -1.27
N HIS A 589 54.21 -0.62 -0.18
CA HIS A 589 55.07 -0.30 0.97
C HIS A 589 54.94 -1.44 1.97
N GLY A 590 56.04 -2.22 2.08
CA GLY A 590 56.16 -3.32 3.01
C GLY A 590 55.99 -2.85 4.45
N ILE A 591 55.06 -3.49 5.15
CA ILE A 591 54.97 -3.43 6.61
C ILE A 591 56.05 -4.38 7.14
N ALA A 592 57.13 -3.82 7.67
CA ALA A 592 58.09 -4.56 8.49
C ALA A 592 57.46 -4.82 9.86
N GLY A 593 57.31 -6.09 10.23
CA GLY A 593 56.92 -6.51 11.58
C GLY A 593 58.08 -6.40 12.58
N PRO A 594 57.81 -6.59 13.88
CA PRO A 594 58.81 -7.10 14.81
C PRO A 594 59.08 -8.59 14.60
#